data_AF-A0A967W237-F1
#
_entry.id   AF-A0A967W237-F1
#
_cell.length_a   1.000
_cell.length_b   1.000
_cell.length_c   1.000
_cell.angle_alpha   90.00
_cell.angle_beta   90.00
_cell.angle_gamma   90.00
#
_symmetry.space_group_name_H-M   'P 1'
#
loop_
_entity.id
_entity.type
_entity.pdbx_description
1 polymer ?
#
loop_
_entity_poly.entity_id
_entity_poly.type
_entity_poly.pdbx_seq_one_letter_code
_entity_poly.pdbx_strand_id
1 'polypeptide(L)' 'LASGRLIQTGNQLDFAIVSGDGFFSVGTPQGERFTRAGNFTLNHEGLLVTAEGYPVNGKNGPIKVEGNDL' A
#
# COMPACT_ATOMS: atom_id res chain seq x y z
N LEU A 1 19.87 -0.90 -2.80
CA LEU A 1 18.90 -1.46 -3.77
C LEU A 1 18.77 -0.46 -4.93
N ALA A 2 18.73 -0.90 -6.19
CA ALA A 2 18.52 0.03 -7.32
C ALA A 2 17.02 0.21 -7.58
N SER A 3 16.55 1.45 -7.75
CA SER A 3 15.16 1.72 -8.10
C SER A 3 14.88 1.33 -9.56
N GLY A 4 13.84 0.54 -9.78
CA GLY A 4 13.37 0.19 -11.13
C GLY A 4 12.71 1.36 -11.85
N ARG A 5 12.44 1.20 -13.15
CA ARG A 5 11.77 2.23 -13.94
C ARG A 5 10.35 2.46 -13.42
N LEU A 6 10.02 3.72 -13.13
CA LEU A 6 8.67 4.11 -12.75
C LEU A 6 7.77 4.18 -13.99
N ILE A 7 6.56 3.66 -13.85
CA ILE A 7 5.51 3.71 -14.87
C ILE A 7 4.27 4.27 -14.20
N GLN A 8 3.71 5.34 -14.77
CA GLN A 8 2.44 5.88 -14.32
C GLN A 8 1.31 4.98 -14.84
N THR A 9 0.50 4.44 -13.94
CA THR A 9 -0.56 3.48 -14.29
C THR A 9 -1.93 4.15 -14.47
N GLY A 10 -2.13 5.33 -13.89
CA GLY A 10 -3.42 6.02 -13.88
C GLY A 10 -4.39 5.53 -12.81
N ASN A 11 -4.07 4.45 -12.10
CA ASN A 11 -4.81 4.02 -10.91
C ASN A 11 -4.37 4.89 -9.71
N GLN A 12 -5.35 5.49 -9.02
CA GLN A 12 -5.09 6.34 -7.86
C GLN A 12 -4.47 5.58 -6.67
N LEU A 13 -4.66 4.26 -6.63
CA LEU A 13 -4.18 3.40 -5.55
C LEU A 13 -2.86 2.66 -5.87
N ASP A 14 -2.24 2.99 -7.00
CA ASP A 14 -0.91 2.48 -7.33
C ASP A 14 0.15 3.47 -6.86
N PHE A 15 1.00 3.03 -5.93
CA PHE A 15 2.06 3.84 -5.35
C PHE A 15 3.42 3.26 -5.65
N ALA A 16 4.40 4.15 -5.85
CA ALA A 16 5.79 3.78 -5.96
C ALA A 16 6.66 4.66 -5.06
N ILE A 17 7.59 4.04 -4.35
CA ILE A 17 8.56 4.75 -3.52
C ILE A 17 9.67 5.29 -4.45
N VAL A 18 9.61 6.60 -4.70
CA VAL A 18 10.43 7.30 -5.71
C VAL A 18 11.87 7.53 -5.23
N SER A 19 12.07 7.69 -3.90
CA SER A 19 13.35 8.04 -3.30
C SER A 19 13.63 7.21 -2.04
N GLY A 20 14.90 6.83 -1.88
CA GLY A 20 15.42 6.18 -0.67
C GLY A 20 15.09 4.69 -0.51
N ASP A 21 15.55 4.17 0.63
CA ASP A 21 15.32 2.80 1.07
C ASP A 21 14.04 2.73 1.92
N GLY A 22 12.88 2.88 1.27
CA GLY A 22 11.56 2.77 1.91
C GLY A 22 10.85 1.46 1.60
N PHE A 23 9.87 1.13 2.45
CA PHE A 23 8.91 0.04 2.28
C PHE A 23 7.54 0.44 2.83
N PHE A 24 6.48 -0.13 2.29
CA PHE A 24 5.16 -0.12 2.91
C PHE A 24 5.10 -1.18 4.01
N SER A 25 4.54 -0.83 5.15
CA SER A 25 4.24 -1.77 6.22
C SER A 25 2.86 -2.38 5.99
N VAL A 26 2.74 -3.70 6.13
CA VAL A 26 1.48 -4.45 5.98
C VAL A 26 1.29 -5.40 7.15
N GLY A 27 0.03 -5.57 7.57
CA GLY A 27 -0.35 -6.51 8.63
C GLY A 27 -0.67 -7.88 8.06
N THR A 28 0.15 -8.89 8.37
CA THR A 28 -0.16 -10.30 8.02
C THR A 28 -0.53 -11.09 9.28
N PRO A 29 -1.10 -12.30 9.13
CA PRO A 29 -1.34 -13.18 10.28
C PRO A 29 -0.09 -13.54 11.08
N GLN A 30 1.11 -13.38 10.49
CA GLN A 30 2.40 -13.61 11.15
C GLN A 30 3.06 -12.31 11.66
N GLY A 31 2.29 -11.22 11.73
CA GLY A 31 2.72 -9.91 12.18
C GLY A 31 3.09 -8.94 11.05
N GLU A 32 3.74 -7.84 11.41
CA GLU A 32 4.14 -6.81 10.46
C GLU A 32 5.13 -7.36 9.42
N ARG A 33 4.91 -7.01 8.14
CA ARG A 33 5.82 -7.28 7.03
C ARG A 33 6.02 -6.01 6.20
N PHE A 34 7.07 -6.00 5.39
CA PHE A 34 7.46 -4.86 4.57
C PHE A 34 7.46 -5.24 3.08
N THR A 35 6.88 -4.39 2.24
CA THR A 35 6.80 -4.61 0.79
C THR A 35 7.11 -3.35 -0.01
N ARG A 36 7.59 -3.52 -1.24
CA ARG A 36 7.67 -2.46 -2.26
C ARG A 36 6.57 -2.57 -3.31
N ALA A 37 5.77 -3.63 -3.27
CA ALA A 37 4.58 -3.75 -4.09
C ALA A 37 3.56 -2.71 -3.60
N GLY A 38 3.30 -1.71 -4.43
CA GLY A 38 2.35 -0.63 -4.14
C GLY A 38 1.09 -0.69 -5.00
N ASN A 39 0.79 -1.84 -5.60
CA ASN A 39 -0.46 -2.11 -6.32
C ASN A 39 -1.57 -2.45 -5.30
N PHE A 40 -2.10 -1.43 -4.64
CA PHE A 40 -3.12 -1.60 -3.59
C PHE A 40 -4.54 -1.50 -4.14
N THR A 41 -5.49 -1.98 -3.34
CA THR A 41 -6.93 -1.91 -3.61
C THR A 41 -7.70 -1.61 -2.32
N LEU A 42 -8.98 -1.27 -2.42
CA LEU A 42 -9.88 -1.20 -1.27
C LEU A 42 -10.60 -2.52 -1.06
N ASN A 43 -10.73 -2.95 0.19
CA ASN A 43 -11.63 -4.02 0.57
C ASN A 43 -13.06 -3.48 0.83
N HIS A 44 -13.99 -4.36 1.20
CA HIS A 44 -15.39 -4.01 1.46
C HIS A 44 -15.61 -3.07 2.68
N GLU A 45 -14.60 -2.92 3.53
CA GLU A 45 -14.62 -2.06 4.72
C GLU A 45 -13.99 -0.68 4.44
N GLY A 46 -13.51 -0.45 3.21
CA GLY A 46 -12.79 0.76 2.82
C GLY A 46 -11.32 0.77 3.28
N LEU A 47 -10.75 -0.38 3.65
CA LEU A 47 -9.34 -0.48 4.01
C LEU A 47 -8.47 -0.62 2.77
N LEU A 48 -7.35 0.08 2.75
CA LEU A 48 -6.30 -0.11 1.76
C LEU A 48 -5.58 -1.44 2.02
N VAL A 49 -5.59 -2.33 1.04
CA VAL A 49 -5.04 -3.69 1.15
C VAL A 49 -4.13 -4.04 -0.02
N THR A 50 -3.22 -4.99 0.20
CA THR A 50 -2.42 -5.62 -0.87
C THR A 50 -3.28 -6.49 -1.78
N ALA A 51 -2.71 -6.98 -2.88
CA ALA A 51 -3.37 -7.94 -3.77
C ALA A 51 -3.78 -9.25 -3.06
N GLU A 52 -3.06 -9.62 -2.00
CA GLU A 52 -3.37 -10.77 -1.13
C GLU A 52 -4.41 -10.44 -0.05
N GLY A 53 -4.86 -9.19 0.06
CA GLY A 53 -5.86 -8.74 1.04
C GLY A 53 -5.29 -8.32 2.39
N TYR A 54 -3.97 -8.14 2.52
CA TYR A 54 -3.37 -7.69 3.78
C TYR A 54 -3.52 -6.17 3.95
N PRO A 55 -3.97 -5.68 5.11
CA PRO A 55 -4.10 -4.24 5.36
C PRO A 55 -2.75 -3.54 5.33
N VAL A 56 -2.71 -2.37 4.68
CA VAL A 56 -1.57 -1.46 4.73
C VAL A 56 -1.63 -0.68 6.04
N ASN A 57 -0.54 -0.73 6.80
CA ASN A 57 -0.45 -0.07 8.09
C ASN A 57 -0.17 1.43 7.92
N GLY A 58 -0.98 2.26 8.57
CA GLY A 58 -0.74 3.68 8.79
C GLY A 58 -0.22 3.96 10.21
N LYS A 59 -0.02 5.24 10.52
CA LYS A 59 0.50 5.67 11.84
C LYS A 59 -0.39 5.26 13.02
N ASN A 60 -1.70 5.13 12.80
CA ASN A 60 -2.71 4.88 13.84
C ASN A 60 -3.47 3.55 13.62
N GLY A 61 -2.85 2.60 12.91
CA GLY A 61 -3.52 1.35 12.47
C GLY A 61 -3.73 1.34 10.95
N PRO A 62 -4.49 0.35 10.42
CA PRO A 62 -4.73 0.20 8.98
C PRO A 62 -5.26 1.48 8.32
N ILE A 63 -4.78 1.75 7.11
CA ILE A 63 -5.24 2.91 6.33
C ILE A 63 -6.67 2.64 5.85
N LYS A 64 -7.59 3.52 6.24
CA LYS A 64 -8.96 3.54 5.74
C LYS A 64 -9.12 4.75 4.80
N VAL A 65 -9.78 4.51 3.67
CA VAL A 65 -10.07 5.51 2.65
C VAL A 65 -11.58 5.71 2.62
N GLU A 66 -12.02 6.94 2.88
CA GLU A 66 -13.43 7.32 2.83
C GLU A 66 -13.78 7.79 1.41
N GLY A 67 -15.07 7.81 1.07
CA GLY A 67 -15.52 8.15 -0.30
C GLY A 67 -15.16 9.56 -0.79
N ASN A 68 -14.70 10.44 0.10
CA ASN A 68 -14.27 11.79 -0.24
C ASN A 68 -12.73 11.90 -0.43
N ASP A 69 -11.99 10.81 -0.23
CA ASP A 69 -10.53 10.78 -0.29
C ASP A 69 -9.97 10.41 -1.68
N LEU A 70 -10.86 10.15 -2.66
CA LEU A 70 -10.55 9.73 -4.04
C LEU A 70 -11.06 10.75 -5.07
#